data_AF-A0A962CI99-F1
#
_entry.id   AF-A0A962CI99-F1
#
_cell.length_a   1.000
_cell.length_b   1.000
_cell.length_c   1.000
_cell.angle_alpha   90.00
_cell.angle_beta   90.00
_cell.angle_gamma   90.00
#
_symmetry.space_group_name_H-M   'P 1'
#
loop_
_entity.id
_entity.type
_entity.pdbx_description
1 polymer ?
#
loop_
_entity_poly.entity_id
_entity_poly.type
_entity_poly.pdbx_seq_one_letter_code
_entity_poly.pdbx_strand_id
1 'polypeptide(L)'
;AHGEVVRAKVGELVGLSVADSGSATPDWMVGVIRWMRIDDEGRIDAGIGLLARRSLAIGVSALDDAGNPMNDRRGILLSPLRSQESAIYSSLLTPGLFEREPASIQLTLPVDPHRWPSSACALTVNGAGIMESAGAYLRFALPPLDLPDEGLDSGEAEAPLAAVHSG
;
A
#
# COMPACT_ATOMS: atom_id res chain seq x y z
N ALA A 1 32.92 5.43 -12.03
CA ALA A 1 31.53 5.27 -11.58
C ALA A 1 30.63 5.90 -12.62
N HIS A 2 29.81 5.12 -13.32
CA HIS A 2 28.82 5.68 -14.23
C HIS A 2 27.66 6.23 -13.38
N GLY A 3 27.52 7.55 -13.33
CA GLY A 3 26.36 8.19 -12.71
C GLY A 3 25.15 7.97 -13.62
N GLU A 4 24.08 7.40 -13.08
CA GLU A 4 22.82 7.27 -13.78
C GLU A 4 22.11 8.63 -13.80
N VAL A 5 21.63 9.05 -14.97
CA VAL A 5 20.89 10.30 -15.12
C VAL A 5 19.49 10.10 -14.54
N VAL A 6 19.23 10.68 -13.38
CA VAL A 6 17.89 10.73 -12.78
C VAL A 6 17.10 11.87 -13.41
N ARG A 7 15.86 11.60 -13.84
CA ARG A 7 14.90 12.61 -14.31
C ARG A 7 13.66 12.58 -13.43
N ALA A 8 13.13 13.75 -13.11
CA ALA A 8 11.89 13.93 -12.35
C ALA A 8 11.01 14.97 -13.05
N LYS A 9 9.68 14.81 -12.98
CA LYS A 9 8.71 15.74 -13.59
C LYS A 9 7.52 16.02 -12.68
N VAL A 10 6.89 17.18 -12.88
CA VAL A 10 5.59 17.50 -12.27
C VAL A 10 4.57 16.44 -12.69
N GLY A 11 3.80 15.94 -11.71
CA GLY A 11 2.83 14.85 -11.87
C GLY A 11 3.40 13.45 -11.63
N GLU A 12 4.70 13.30 -11.41
CA GLU A 12 5.29 11.99 -11.07
C GLU A 12 5.10 11.65 -9.58
N LEU A 13 4.93 10.34 -9.32
CA LEU A 13 4.91 9.78 -7.98
C LEU A 13 6.32 9.80 -7.39
N VAL A 14 6.41 10.11 -6.10
CA VAL A 14 7.65 10.08 -5.34
C VAL A 14 7.45 9.29 -4.04
N GLY A 15 8.37 8.39 -3.75
CA GLY A 15 8.53 7.75 -2.46
C GLY A 15 9.45 8.60 -1.58
N LEU A 16 9.03 8.88 -0.35
CA LEU A 16 9.77 9.66 0.63
C LEU A 16 9.93 8.83 1.90
N SER A 17 11.11 8.87 2.50
CA SER A 17 11.36 8.30 3.83
C SER A 17 12.14 9.32 4.65
N VAL A 18 11.86 9.37 5.95
CA VAL A 18 12.71 10.12 6.90
C VAL A 18 13.82 9.18 7.35
N ALA A 19 15.07 9.67 7.33
CA ALA A 19 16.25 8.84 7.55
C ALA A 19 16.44 8.32 8.99
N ASP A 20 15.57 8.71 9.94
CA ASP A 20 15.87 8.63 11.37
C ASP A 20 14.68 8.13 12.22
N SER A 21 13.95 7.11 11.74
CA SER A 21 12.80 6.57 12.49
C SER A 21 13.16 5.50 13.52
N GLY A 22 14.44 5.11 13.67
CA GLY A 22 14.88 4.04 14.58
C GLY A 22 14.26 2.66 14.29
N SER A 23 13.46 2.55 13.22
CA SER A 23 12.78 1.36 12.75
C SER A 23 13.68 0.62 11.75
N ALA A 24 13.69 -0.71 11.82
CA ALA A 24 14.41 -1.55 10.85
C ALA A 24 13.80 -1.46 9.43
N THR A 25 12.58 -0.95 9.30
CA THR A 25 11.87 -0.77 8.02
C THR A 25 11.44 0.69 7.84
N PRO A 26 11.82 1.34 6.72
CA PRO A 26 11.43 2.72 6.46
C PRO A 26 9.93 2.83 6.19
N ASP A 27 9.27 3.75 6.88
CA ASP A 27 7.88 4.13 6.62
C ASP A 27 7.82 4.97 5.35
N TRP A 28 7.53 4.31 4.23
CA TRP A 28 7.41 4.97 2.95
C TRP A 28 6.16 5.83 2.90
N MET A 29 6.40 7.13 2.83
CA MET A 29 5.43 8.13 2.44
C MET A 29 5.36 8.19 0.92
N VAL A 30 4.17 8.47 0.39
CA VAL A 30 3.96 8.59 -1.06
C VAL A 30 3.37 9.96 -1.35
N GLY A 31 3.92 10.66 -2.34
CA GLY A 31 3.46 11.96 -2.79
C GLY A 31 3.52 12.11 -4.31
N VAL A 32 3.05 13.25 -4.79
CA VAL A 32 3.13 13.67 -6.20
C VAL A 32 3.85 14.99 -6.29
N ILE A 33 4.78 15.12 -7.23
CA ILE A 33 5.44 16.40 -7.52
C ILE A 33 4.41 17.38 -8.08
N ARG A 34 4.14 18.49 -7.39
CA ARG A 34 3.14 19.51 -7.82
C ARG A 34 3.77 20.70 -8.52
N TRP A 35 4.99 21.06 -8.14
CA TRP A 35 5.77 22.08 -8.80
C TRP A 35 7.26 21.83 -8.56
N MET A 36 8.09 22.36 -9.45
CA MET A 36 9.54 22.36 -9.30
C MET A 36 10.06 23.76 -9.67
N ARG A 37 11.05 24.25 -8.94
CA ARG A 37 11.75 25.51 -9.21
C ARG A 37 13.25 25.25 -9.20
N ILE A 38 13.96 25.87 -10.12
CA ILE A 38 15.42 25.88 -10.15
C ILE A 38 15.85 27.31 -9.81
N ASP A 39 16.75 27.46 -8.84
CA ASP A 39 17.33 28.77 -8.51
C ASP A 39 18.57 29.07 -9.36
N ASP A 40 19.13 30.26 -9.17
CA ASP A 40 20.28 30.75 -9.95
C ASP A 40 21.57 29.95 -9.66
N GLU A 41 21.61 29.23 -8.54
CA GLU A 41 22.70 28.29 -8.19
C GLU A 41 22.48 26.87 -8.73
N GLY A 42 21.36 26.64 -9.44
CA GLY A 42 21.00 25.33 -9.99
C GLY A 42 20.44 24.34 -8.96
N ARG A 43 20.07 24.79 -7.76
CA ARG A 43 19.36 23.96 -6.77
C ARG A 43 17.92 23.79 -7.19
N ILE A 44 17.39 22.60 -6.95
CA ILE A 44 16.01 22.25 -7.29
C ILE A 44 15.18 22.20 -6.01
N ASP A 45 14.20 23.09 -5.91
CA ASP A 45 13.11 23.00 -4.94
C ASP A 45 11.92 22.28 -5.58
N ALA A 46 11.27 21.38 -4.85
CA ALA A 46 10.05 20.71 -5.31
C ALA A 46 8.97 20.74 -4.23
N GLY A 47 7.77 21.15 -4.62
CA GLY A 47 6.58 21.02 -3.78
C GLY A 47 5.94 19.68 -3.97
N ILE A 48 5.90 18.85 -2.91
CA ILE A 48 5.27 17.53 -2.94
C ILE A 48 3.89 17.57 -2.29
N GLY A 49 2.87 17.23 -3.07
CA GLY A 49 1.54 16.96 -2.55
C GLY A 49 1.51 15.55 -1.97
N LEU A 50 1.55 15.42 -0.65
CA LEU A 50 1.52 14.12 0.02
C LEU A 50 0.20 13.40 -0.24
N LEU A 51 0.27 12.12 -0.60
CA LEU A 51 -0.89 11.23 -0.79
C LEU A 51 -1.13 10.33 0.42
N ALA A 52 -0.06 9.82 1.04
CA ALA A 52 -0.11 9.00 2.24
C ALA A 52 1.16 9.12 3.07
N ARG A 53 1.03 8.98 4.39
CA ARG A 53 2.17 8.88 5.32
C ARG A 53 2.67 7.46 5.52
N ARG A 54 1.83 6.48 5.19
CA ARG A 54 2.12 5.06 5.24
C ARG A 54 1.58 4.42 3.97
N SER A 55 2.36 3.50 3.42
CA SER A 55 1.99 2.77 2.22
C SER A 55 2.43 1.32 2.30
N LEU A 56 1.77 0.47 1.53
CA LEU A 56 2.10 -0.95 1.43
C LEU A 56 2.20 -1.35 -0.03
N ALA A 57 3.33 -1.94 -0.41
CA ALA A 57 3.49 -2.52 -1.74
C ALA A 57 2.71 -3.82 -1.84
N ILE A 58 1.94 -3.98 -2.92
CA ILE A 58 1.04 -5.13 -3.12
C ILE A 58 1.10 -5.65 -4.56
N GLY A 59 0.60 -6.87 -4.76
CA GLY A 59 0.12 -7.34 -6.07
C GLY A 59 -1.31 -6.87 -6.32
N VAL A 60 -1.64 -6.50 -7.55
CA VAL A 60 -2.98 -6.09 -7.97
C VAL A 60 -3.31 -6.68 -9.34
N SER A 61 -4.52 -7.22 -9.48
CA SER A 61 -5.01 -7.78 -10.75
C SER A 61 -6.48 -7.40 -10.93
N ALA A 62 -6.87 -6.99 -12.13
CA ALA A 62 -8.30 -6.91 -12.48
C ALA A 62 -8.82 -8.33 -12.68
N LEU A 63 -10.07 -8.58 -12.29
CA LEU A 63 -10.72 -9.87 -12.51
C LEU A 63 -11.65 -9.80 -13.71
N ASP A 64 -11.73 -10.90 -14.46
CA ASP A 64 -12.75 -11.10 -15.49
C ASP A 64 -14.12 -11.44 -14.88
N ASP A 65 -15.15 -11.57 -15.74
CA ASP A 65 -16.51 -11.90 -15.32
C ASP A 65 -16.63 -13.28 -14.63
N ALA A 66 -15.66 -14.17 -14.83
CA ALA A 66 -15.58 -15.47 -14.18
C ALA A 66 -14.75 -15.44 -12.88
N GLY A 67 -14.24 -14.26 -12.48
CA GLY A 67 -13.44 -14.06 -11.28
C GLY A 67 -11.96 -14.43 -11.43
N ASN A 68 -11.47 -14.63 -12.64
CA ASN A 68 -10.06 -14.98 -12.87
C ASN A 68 -9.19 -13.73 -12.98
N PRO A 69 -7.99 -13.72 -12.35
CA PRO A 69 -7.01 -12.65 -12.52
C PRO A 69 -6.57 -12.52 -13.98
N MET A 70 -6.68 -11.31 -14.54
CA MET A 70 -6.31 -11.04 -15.93
C MET A 70 -4.81 -10.79 -16.08
N ASN A 71 -4.25 -9.87 -15.29
CA ASN A 71 -2.86 -9.45 -15.38
C ASN A 71 -2.35 -8.92 -14.04
N ASP A 72 -1.38 -9.62 -13.46
CA ASP A 72 -0.78 -9.19 -12.21
C ASP A 72 0.14 -7.99 -12.44
N ARG A 73 -0.12 -6.94 -11.67
CA ARG A 73 0.64 -5.70 -11.63
C ARG A 73 1.09 -5.42 -10.20
N ARG A 74 1.99 -4.46 -10.07
CA ARG A 74 2.40 -3.94 -8.76
C ARG A 74 1.53 -2.73 -8.43
N GLY A 75 0.99 -2.71 -7.23
CA GLY A 75 0.22 -1.60 -6.70
C GLY A 75 0.81 -1.07 -5.39
N ILE A 76 0.29 0.06 -4.94
CA ILE A 76 0.62 0.64 -3.65
C ILE A 76 -0.66 1.02 -2.93
N LEU A 77 -0.94 0.37 -1.81
CA LEU A 77 -2.01 0.78 -0.90
C LEU A 77 -1.58 2.00 -0.11
N LEU A 78 -2.52 2.92 0.07
CA LEU A 78 -2.31 4.22 0.70
C LEU A 78 -3.18 4.34 1.94
N SER A 79 -2.54 4.49 3.10
CA SER A 79 -3.26 4.84 4.33
C SER A 79 -3.74 6.28 4.27
N PRO A 80 -4.89 6.60 4.88
CA PRO A 80 -5.42 7.95 4.87
C PRO A 80 -4.50 8.95 5.57
N LEU A 81 -4.48 10.18 5.05
CA LEU A 81 -3.76 11.29 5.67
C LEU A 81 -4.44 11.81 6.93
N ARG A 82 -5.77 11.64 7.02
CA ARG A 82 -6.58 12.10 8.14
C ARG A 82 -6.91 10.91 9.03
N SER A 83 -6.50 10.98 10.29
CA SER A 83 -6.69 9.91 11.28
C SER A 83 -8.16 9.63 11.67
N GLN A 84 -9.13 10.41 11.18
CA GLN A 84 -10.55 10.20 11.46
C GLN A 84 -11.20 9.14 10.55
N GLU A 85 -10.52 8.69 9.49
CA GLU A 85 -10.96 7.54 8.70
C GLU A 85 -10.65 6.26 9.46
N SER A 86 -11.69 5.43 9.68
CA SER A 86 -11.53 4.12 10.33
C SER A 86 -10.83 3.09 9.43
N ALA A 87 -10.74 3.34 8.12
CA ALA A 87 -10.11 2.43 7.17
C ALA A 87 -8.58 2.50 7.26
N ILE A 88 -7.93 1.33 7.31
CA ILE A 88 -6.45 1.21 7.35
C ILE A 88 -5.82 1.69 6.03
N TYR A 89 -6.51 1.40 4.92
CA TYR A 89 -6.18 1.83 3.57
C TYR A 89 -7.46 2.37 2.92
N SER A 90 -7.39 3.54 2.30
CA SER A 90 -8.55 4.16 1.63
C SER A 90 -8.35 4.40 0.14
N SER A 91 -7.12 4.22 -0.36
CA SER A 91 -6.87 4.29 -1.80
C SER A 91 -5.73 3.38 -2.25
N LEU A 92 -5.69 3.13 -3.56
CA LEU A 92 -4.73 2.28 -4.24
C LEU A 92 -4.14 3.03 -5.44
N LEU A 93 -2.82 2.95 -5.62
CA LEU A 93 -2.14 3.33 -6.84
C LEU A 93 -1.83 2.10 -7.69
N THR A 94 -2.06 2.21 -8.99
CA THR A 94 -1.71 1.20 -9.99
C THR A 94 -0.98 1.86 -11.17
N PRO A 95 -0.30 1.09 -12.04
CA PRO A 95 0.29 1.65 -13.26
C PRO A 95 -0.79 2.27 -14.17
N GLY A 96 -0.45 3.33 -14.92
CA GLY A 96 -1.40 4.03 -15.79
C GLY A 96 -2.09 3.18 -16.88
N LEU A 97 -1.55 2.00 -17.16
CA LEU A 97 -2.11 1.00 -18.11
C LEU A 97 -2.96 -0.09 -17.42
N PHE A 98 -3.27 0.07 -16.14
CA PHE A 98 -4.22 -0.81 -15.45
C PHE A 98 -5.65 -0.56 -15.95
N GLU A 99 -6.55 -1.52 -15.70
CA GLU A 99 -7.96 -1.41 -16.07
C GLU A 99 -8.58 -0.20 -15.36
N ARG A 100 -9.29 0.65 -16.12
CA ARG A 100 -9.86 1.90 -15.59
C ARG A 100 -11.13 1.64 -14.82
N GLU A 101 -11.98 0.76 -15.33
CA GLU A 101 -13.27 0.44 -14.72
C GLU A 101 -13.36 -1.06 -14.46
N PRO A 102 -12.49 -1.62 -13.59
CA PRO A 102 -12.54 -3.04 -13.29
C PRO A 102 -13.82 -3.34 -12.51
N ALA A 103 -14.56 -4.37 -12.94
CA ALA A 103 -15.72 -4.85 -12.19
C ALA A 103 -15.34 -5.27 -10.77
N SER A 104 -14.19 -5.94 -10.65
CA SER A 104 -13.57 -6.30 -9.37
C SER A 104 -12.05 -6.38 -9.50
N ILE A 105 -11.36 -6.24 -8.37
CA ILE A 105 -9.90 -6.23 -8.28
C ILE A 105 -9.48 -7.26 -7.24
N GLN A 106 -8.53 -8.12 -7.57
CA GLN A 106 -7.83 -8.93 -6.58
C GLN A 106 -6.58 -8.20 -6.09
N LEU A 107 -6.44 -8.11 -4.77
CA LEU A 107 -5.26 -7.61 -4.09
C LEU A 107 -4.52 -8.80 -3.48
N THR A 108 -3.18 -8.82 -3.62
CA THR A 108 -2.30 -9.75 -2.93
C THR A 108 -1.39 -8.96 -2.01
N LEU A 109 -1.59 -9.11 -0.70
CA LEU A 109 -0.92 -8.33 0.32
C LEU A 109 0.18 -9.15 1.00
N PRO A 110 1.34 -8.55 1.28
CA PRO A 110 2.31 -9.12 2.20
C PRO A 110 1.84 -8.93 3.65
N VAL A 111 2.64 -9.42 4.61
CA VAL A 111 2.51 -9.04 6.03
C VAL A 111 2.66 -7.53 6.17
N ASP A 112 1.79 -6.90 6.95
CA ASP A 112 1.81 -5.45 7.19
C ASP A 112 2.55 -5.16 8.50
N PRO A 113 3.74 -4.53 8.46
CA PRO A 113 4.54 -4.26 9.66
C PRO A 113 3.88 -3.28 10.64
N HIS A 114 2.84 -2.56 10.22
CA HIS A 114 2.11 -1.60 11.05
C HIS A 114 0.74 -2.10 11.50
N ARG A 115 0.41 -3.35 11.19
CA ARG A 115 -0.82 -3.99 11.63
C ARG A 115 -0.46 -5.29 12.35
N TRP A 116 -0.91 -5.39 13.60
CA TRP A 116 -0.76 -6.60 14.39
C TRP A 116 -2.12 -7.00 15.00
N PRO A 117 -2.60 -8.24 14.77
CA PRO A 117 -1.97 -9.28 13.96
C PRO A 117 -2.07 -8.99 12.44
N SER A 118 -1.13 -9.53 11.65
CA SER A 118 -1.24 -9.51 10.18
C SER A 118 -0.57 -10.70 9.52
N SER A 119 -1.17 -11.15 8.42
CA SER A 119 -0.70 -12.26 7.59
C SER A 119 -0.77 -11.86 6.12
N ALA A 120 0.14 -12.42 5.31
CA ALA A 120 0.03 -12.30 3.86
C ALA A 120 -1.28 -12.97 3.40
N CYS A 121 -2.04 -12.28 2.55
CA CYS A 121 -3.34 -12.76 2.11
C CYS A 121 -3.68 -12.24 0.72
N ALA A 122 -4.72 -12.82 0.11
CA ALA A 122 -5.35 -12.26 -1.07
C ALA A 122 -6.82 -11.98 -0.78
N LEU A 123 -7.33 -10.85 -1.27
CA LEU A 123 -8.75 -10.52 -1.16
C LEU A 123 -9.26 -9.87 -2.44
N THR A 124 -10.55 -10.07 -2.70
CA THR A 124 -11.27 -9.44 -3.80
C THR A 124 -11.95 -8.17 -3.30
N VAL A 125 -11.76 -7.08 -4.03
CA VAL A 125 -12.37 -5.78 -3.77
C VAL A 125 -13.32 -5.44 -4.90
N ASN A 126 -14.56 -5.16 -4.52
CA ASN A 126 -15.61 -4.69 -5.42
C ASN A 126 -15.84 -3.19 -5.20
N GLY A 127 -16.27 -2.46 -6.23
CA GLY A 127 -16.66 -1.06 -6.08
C GLY A 127 -15.49 -0.09 -5.85
N ALA A 128 -14.28 -0.44 -6.29
CA ALA A 128 -13.18 0.53 -6.36
C ALA A 128 -13.49 1.58 -7.43
N GLY A 129 -13.44 2.87 -7.07
CA GLY A 129 -13.77 3.97 -7.98
C GLY A 129 -12.53 4.79 -8.35
N ILE A 130 -12.38 5.18 -9.62
CA ILE A 130 -11.26 6.06 -10.01
C ILE A 130 -11.39 7.43 -9.33
N MET A 131 -10.36 7.83 -8.61
CA MET A 131 -10.19 9.19 -8.08
C MET A 131 -9.36 10.07 -9.00
N GLU A 132 -8.33 9.48 -9.60
CA GLU A 132 -7.36 10.20 -10.44
C GLU A 132 -6.85 9.29 -11.55
N SER A 133 -6.75 9.86 -12.75
CA SER A 133 -6.11 9.24 -13.91
C SER A 133 -4.97 10.13 -14.38
N ALA A 134 -3.78 9.91 -13.82
CA ALA A 134 -2.56 10.50 -14.35
C ALA A 134 -1.98 9.61 -15.46
N GLY A 135 -1.16 10.17 -16.35
CA GLY A 135 -0.54 9.38 -17.42
C GLY A 135 0.33 8.23 -16.89
N ALA A 136 0.96 8.41 -15.72
CA ALA A 136 1.87 7.44 -15.11
C ALA A 136 1.17 6.43 -14.19
N TYR A 137 0.04 6.80 -13.58
CA TYR A 137 -0.65 5.98 -12.58
C TYR A 137 -2.15 6.24 -12.59
N LEU A 138 -2.91 5.24 -12.15
CA LEU A 138 -4.31 5.42 -11.75
C LEU A 138 -4.40 5.36 -10.23
N ARG A 139 -5.23 6.22 -9.64
CA ARG A 139 -5.58 6.17 -8.23
C ARG A 139 -7.04 5.79 -8.08
N PHE A 140 -7.28 4.76 -7.28
CA PHE A 140 -8.62 4.29 -6.93
C PHE A 140 -8.93 4.63 -5.48
N ALA A 141 -10.15 5.10 -5.21
CA ALA A 141 -10.77 5.03 -3.91
C ALA A 141 -11.17 3.58 -3.66
N LEU A 142 -10.89 3.08 -2.46
CA LEU A 142 -11.27 1.75 -2.04
C LEU A 142 -12.43 1.83 -1.04
N PRO A 143 -13.38 0.86 -1.07
CA PRO A 143 -14.21 0.62 0.09
C PRO A 143 -13.34 0.18 1.28
N PRO A 144 -13.88 0.15 2.51
CA PRO A 144 -13.23 -0.48 3.64
C PRO A 144 -12.83 -1.93 3.28
N LEU A 145 -11.56 -2.25 3.49
CA LEU A 145 -11.03 -3.59 3.22
C LEU A 145 -11.28 -4.49 4.44
N ASP A 146 -11.84 -5.66 4.19
CA ASP A 146 -11.97 -6.71 5.19
C ASP A 146 -10.65 -7.50 5.24
N LEU A 147 -9.75 -7.07 6.13
CA LEU A 147 -8.44 -7.67 6.28
C LEU A 147 -8.51 -8.75 7.37
N PRO A 148 -8.00 -9.97 7.14
CA PRO A 148 -8.04 -11.04 8.13
C PRO A 148 -7.25 -10.65 9.38
N ASP A 149 -7.85 -10.79 10.57
CA ASP A 149 -7.19 -10.65 11.88
C ASP A 149 -6.67 -12.02 12.37
N GLU A 150 -5.84 -12.70 11.56
CA GLU A 150 -5.31 -14.01 11.97
C GLU A 150 -4.06 -13.85 12.85
N GLY A 151 -4.18 -14.25 14.12
CA GLY A 151 -3.12 -14.19 15.13
C GLY A 151 -3.60 -14.28 16.58
N LEU A 152 -4.91 -14.36 16.82
CA LEU A 152 -5.50 -14.82 18.09
C LEU A 152 -6.13 -16.19 17.86
N ASP A 153 -5.32 -17.20 17.51
CA ASP A 153 -5.77 -18.56 17.81
C ASP A 153 -5.82 -18.65 19.33
N SER A 154 -7.04 -18.69 19.88
CA SER A 154 -7.28 -19.14 21.25
C SER A 154 -6.98 -20.64 21.31
N GLY A 155 -5.73 -21.00 21.06
CA GLY A 155 -5.21 -22.32 21.34
C GLY A 155 -5.28 -22.47 22.84
N GLU A 156 -6.27 -23.23 23.30
CA GLU A 156 -6.27 -23.92 24.58
C GLU A 156 -4.82 -24.29 24.93
N ALA A 157 -4.25 -23.59 25.90
CA ALA A 157 -3.09 -24.10 26.60
C ALA A 157 -3.59 -25.35 27.31
N GLU A 158 -3.47 -26.51 26.64
CA GLU A 158 -3.63 -27.81 27.25
C GLU A 158 -2.61 -27.88 28.38
N ALA A 159 -3.08 -27.55 29.58
CA ALA A 159 -2.31 -27.67 30.80
C ALA A 159 -1.90 -29.14 30.92
N PRO A 160 -0.59 -29.45 31.03
CA PRO A 160 -0.21 -30.84 31.24
C PRO A 160 -0.81 -31.31 32.56
N LEU A 161 -1.63 -32.36 32.46
CA LEU A 161 -2.24 -33.10 33.55
C LEU A 161 -1.22 -33.34 34.68
N ALA A 162 -1.60 -32.99 35.89
CA ALA A 162 -0.90 -33.36 37.10
C ALA A 162 -0.78 -34.89 37.19
N ALA A 163 0.43 -35.42 37.10
CA ALA A 163 0.73 -36.77 37.53
C ALA A 163 1.00 -36.75 39.05
N VAL A 164 -0.08 -36.81 39.83
CA VAL A 164 -0.05 -37.42 41.16
C VAL A 164 -0.20 -38.92 40.95
N HIS A 165 0.82 -39.70 41.28
CA HIS A 165 0.62 -41.01 41.90
C HIS A 165 1.81 -41.37 42.79
N SER A 166 1.48 -41.50 44.07
CA SER A 166 2.26 -42.07 45.15
C SER A 166 2.58 -43.55 44.93
N GLY A 167 3.73 -43.99 45.42
CA GLY A 167 4.15 -45.39 45.54
C GLY A 167 5.57 -45.49 46.06
#